data_AF-B2AXB0-F1
#
_entry.id   AF-B2AXB0-F1
#
_cell.length_a   1.000
_cell.length_b   1.000
_cell.length_c   1.000
_cell.angle_alpha   90.00
_cell.angle_beta   90.00
_cell.angle_gamma   90.00
#
_symmetry.space_group_name_H-M   'P 1'
#
loop_
_entity.id
_entity.type
_entity.pdbx_description
1 polymer ?
#
loop_
_entity_poly.entity_id
_entity_poly.type
_entity_poly.pdbx_seq_one_letter_code
_entity_poly.pdbx_strand_id
1 'polypeptide(L)'
;MMDIELRLSAWFTSLPRSAFWIADPATLPYQPEIPFMETFAFRDTQTGLGLLFYWSGLVLLWPKMWRLYWVLFEAVIDGPIGVEVTLSGKLAGVDPMRWGWKETRGVAESVCRGGYWVLQGAAQPDLVGWVVEVLDWFYGELPGMMTGWDEGVMVGGDGRLEMGWVRGLRERVQGRGRDIGEVVGGRGWVDYVSF
;
A
#
# COMPACT_ATOMS: atom_id res chain seq x y z
N MET A 1 20.41 -1.18 -6.21
CA MET A 1 19.29 -0.59 -5.42
C MET A 1 19.04 0.84 -5.89
N MET A 2 17.80 1.22 -6.21
CA MET A 2 17.48 2.58 -6.67
C MET A 2 17.57 3.59 -5.50
N ASP A 3 18.02 4.82 -5.78
CA ASP A 3 18.19 5.89 -4.77
C ASP A 3 16.87 6.21 -4.03
N ILE A 4 15.73 6.15 -4.72
CA ILE A 4 14.42 6.44 -4.10
C ILE A 4 14.02 5.40 -3.05
N GLU A 5 14.21 4.10 -3.34
CA GLU A 5 13.90 3.02 -2.40
C GLU A 5 14.82 3.10 -1.17
N LEU A 6 16.10 3.42 -1.38
CA LEU A 6 17.07 3.63 -0.29
C LEU A 6 16.65 4.77 0.64
N ARG A 7 16.23 5.91 0.09
CA ARG A 7 15.78 7.06 0.90
C ARG A 7 14.50 6.75 1.67
N LEU A 8 13.54 6.07 1.04
CA LEU A 8 12.31 5.64 1.68
C LEU A 8 12.59 4.64 2.81
N SER A 9 13.46 3.65 2.57
CA SER A 9 13.89 2.70 3.60
C SER A 9 14.65 3.40 4.74
N ALA A 10 15.55 4.33 4.44
CA ALA A 10 16.28 5.09 5.45
C ALA A 10 15.32 5.88 6.35
N TRP A 11 14.32 6.54 5.77
CA TRP A 11 13.26 7.21 6.52
C TRP A 11 12.49 6.22 7.41
N PHE A 12 12.04 5.08 6.88
CA PHE A 12 11.32 4.07 7.67
C PHE A 12 12.17 3.55 8.84
N THR A 13 13.46 3.29 8.62
CA THR A 13 14.38 2.84 9.67
C THR A 13 14.72 3.90 10.70
N SER A 14 14.52 5.18 10.38
CA SER A 14 14.72 6.29 11.32
C SER A 14 13.57 6.44 12.33
N LEU A 15 12.43 5.78 12.07
CA LEU A 15 11.27 5.83 12.96
C LEU A 15 11.58 5.13 14.29
N PRO A 16 11.03 5.64 15.42
CA PRO A 16 11.17 4.97 16.70
C PRO A 16 10.52 3.59 16.67
N ARG A 17 11.05 2.64 17.44
CA ARG A 17 10.51 1.27 17.54
C ARG A 17 9.04 1.22 17.99
N SER A 18 8.54 2.30 18.60
CA SER A 18 7.15 2.46 19.04
C SER A 18 6.29 3.26 18.05
N ALA A 19 6.66 3.33 16.76
CA ALA A 19 5.89 4.06 15.75
C ALA A 19 4.49 3.45 15.52
N PHE A 20 4.39 2.13 15.60
CA PHE A 20 3.13 1.39 15.53
C PHE A 20 3.20 0.09 16.34
N TRP A 21 2.05 -0.47 16.68
CA TRP A 21 1.91 -1.74 17.39
C TRP A 21 0.61 -2.44 16.96
N ILE A 22 0.47 -3.71 17.34
CA ILE A 22 -0.78 -4.45 17.12
C ILE A 22 -1.85 -3.87 18.06
N ALA A 23 -2.94 -3.39 17.49
CA ALA A 23 -4.04 -2.81 18.24
C ALA A 23 -4.74 -3.90 19.06
N ASP A 24 -5.14 -3.56 20.28
CA ASP A 24 -5.97 -4.44 21.11
C ASP A 24 -7.37 -4.54 20.47
N PRO A 25 -7.89 -5.76 20.18
CA PRO A 25 -9.23 -5.96 19.64
C PRO A 25 -10.33 -5.25 20.42
N ALA A 26 -10.16 -5.07 21.74
CA ALA A 26 -11.13 -4.40 22.60
C ALA A 26 -11.20 -2.88 22.37
N THR A 27 -10.16 -2.29 21.79
CA THR A 27 -10.06 -0.84 21.56
C THR A 27 -10.59 -0.42 20.19
N LEU A 28 -10.91 -1.38 19.32
CA LEU A 28 -11.40 -1.12 17.99
C LEU A 28 -12.92 -1.27 17.94
N PRO A 29 -13.65 -0.41 17.21
CA PRO A 29 -15.04 -0.66 16.91
C PRO A 29 -15.15 -2.00 16.17
N TYR A 30 -16.13 -2.82 16.57
CA TYR A 30 -16.40 -4.14 15.97
C TYR A 30 -16.38 -4.08 14.44
N GLN A 31 -15.55 -4.92 13.82
CA GLN A 31 -15.43 -5.05 12.37
C GLN A 31 -15.65 -6.52 11.99
N PRO A 32 -16.83 -6.87 11.46
CA PRO A 32 -17.19 -8.27 11.20
C PRO A 32 -16.40 -8.94 10.08
N GLU A 33 -15.58 -8.23 9.30
CA GLU A 33 -14.94 -8.74 8.07
C GLU A 33 -13.52 -8.18 7.87
N ILE A 34 -12.64 -8.27 8.87
CA ILE A 34 -11.21 -8.03 8.64
C ILE A 34 -10.57 -9.35 8.22
N PRO A 35 -10.05 -9.49 6.98
CA PRO A 35 -9.37 -10.72 6.56
C PRO A 35 -7.95 -10.84 7.14
N PHE A 36 -7.52 -9.85 7.92
CA PHE A 36 -6.19 -9.73 8.51
C PHE A 36 -6.28 -10.04 10.00
N MET A 37 -5.38 -10.91 10.50
CA MET A 37 -5.39 -11.42 11.88
C MET A 37 -5.17 -10.34 12.95
N GLU A 38 -4.53 -9.23 12.61
CA GLU A 38 -4.06 -8.22 13.55
C GLU A 38 -4.14 -6.84 12.89
N THR A 39 -4.74 -5.85 13.53
CA THR A 39 -4.74 -4.45 13.04
C THR A 39 -3.63 -3.66 13.69
N PHE A 40 -3.27 -2.52 13.11
CA PHE A 40 -2.26 -1.61 13.65
C PHE A 40 -2.89 -0.41 14.33
N ALA A 41 -2.31 -0.04 15.47
CA ALA A 41 -2.43 1.26 16.07
C ALA A 41 -1.11 2.01 15.93
N PHE A 42 -1.18 3.34 15.93
CA PHE A 42 -0.02 4.20 15.73
C PHE A 42 0.16 5.15 16.89
N ARG A 43 1.39 5.65 17.06
CA ARG A 43 1.71 6.67 18.08
C ARG A 43 0.78 7.88 17.99
N ASP A 44 0.55 8.33 16.76
CA ASP A 44 -0.29 9.47 16.42
C ASP A 44 -0.75 9.33 14.96
N THR A 45 -1.77 10.10 14.59
CA THR A 45 -2.37 10.05 13.25
C THR A 45 -1.40 10.47 12.14
N GLN A 46 -0.47 11.39 12.40
CA GLN A 46 0.51 11.82 11.39
C GLN A 46 1.51 10.71 11.09
N THR A 47 2.01 10.04 12.12
CA THR A 47 2.86 8.84 11.99
C THR A 47 2.14 7.74 11.22
N GLY A 48 0.86 7.49 11.55
CA GLY A 48 0.05 6.52 10.84
C GLY A 48 -0.14 6.87 9.35
N LEU A 49 -0.49 8.12 9.04
CA LEU A 49 -0.58 8.59 7.65
C LEU A 49 0.76 8.43 6.92
N GLY A 50 1.87 8.85 7.51
CA GLY A 50 3.19 8.71 6.90
C GLY A 50 3.53 7.26 6.57
N LEU A 51 3.23 6.33 7.47
CA LEU A 51 3.44 4.90 7.25
C LEU A 51 2.51 4.32 6.17
N LEU A 52 1.24 4.71 6.14
CA LEU A 52 0.32 4.31 5.07
C LEU A 52 0.83 4.79 3.71
N PHE A 53 1.25 6.05 3.58
CA PHE A 53 1.77 6.59 2.33
C PHE A 53 3.07 5.91 1.90
N TYR A 54 3.96 5.61 2.84
CA TYR A 54 5.17 4.84 2.58
C TYR A 54 4.86 3.44 2.03
N TRP A 55 4.01 2.68 2.72
CA TRP A 55 3.62 1.34 2.28
C TRP A 55 2.85 1.36 0.96
N SER A 56 1.91 2.29 0.76
CA SER A 56 1.24 2.49 -0.52
C SER A 56 2.21 2.83 -1.65
N GLY A 57 3.23 3.65 -1.38
CA GLY A 57 4.30 3.92 -2.34
C GLY A 57 5.06 2.67 -2.76
N LEU A 58 5.37 1.77 -1.80
CA LEU A 58 6.00 0.48 -2.09
C LEU A 58 5.06 -0.45 -2.88
N VAL A 59 3.77 -0.49 -2.55
CA VAL A 59 2.75 -1.26 -3.29
C VAL A 59 2.70 -0.86 -4.76
N LEU A 60 2.87 0.44 -5.06
CA LEU A 60 2.97 0.92 -6.44
C LEU A 60 4.33 0.61 -7.08
N LEU A 61 5.42 0.79 -6.34
CA LEU A 61 6.78 0.72 -6.87
C LEU A 61 7.23 -0.72 -7.15
N TRP A 62 7.04 -1.64 -6.21
CA TRP A 62 7.60 -2.98 -6.28
C TRP A 62 7.12 -3.79 -7.50
N PRO A 63 5.81 -3.82 -7.86
CA PRO A 63 5.39 -4.51 -9.06
C PRO A 63 5.99 -3.95 -10.35
N LYS A 64 6.26 -2.64 -10.40
CA LYS A 64 6.92 -2.01 -11.55
C LYS A 64 8.39 -2.40 -11.61
N MET A 65 9.07 -2.45 -10.47
CA MET A 65 10.45 -2.95 -10.37
C MET A 65 10.55 -4.41 -10.80
N TRP A 66 9.60 -5.25 -10.36
CA TRP A 66 9.50 -6.65 -10.77
C TRP A 66 9.34 -6.80 -12.29
N ARG A 67 8.36 -6.10 -12.89
CA ARG A 67 8.12 -6.14 -14.34
C ARG A 67 9.33 -5.60 -15.12
N LEU A 68 9.94 -4.50 -14.67
CA LEU A 68 11.12 -3.93 -15.31
C LEU A 68 12.31 -4.88 -15.26
N TYR A 69 12.54 -5.53 -14.11
CA TYR A 69 13.59 -6.54 -13.97
C TYR A 69 13.38 -7.65 -15.00
N TRP A 70 12.20 -8.26 -15.05
CA TRP A 70 11.96 -9.36 -15.97
C TRP A 70 12.04 -8.96 -17.44
N VAL A 71 11.50 -7.80 -17.84
CA VAL A 71 11.65 -7.31 -19.23
C VAL A 71 13.11 -7.11 -19.62
N LEU A 72 13.95 -6.60 -18.72
CA LEU A 72 15.38 -6.42 -18.98
C LEU A 72 16.12 -7.75 -19.12
N PHE A 73 15.75 -8.77 -18.34
CA PHE A 73 16.41 -10.07 -18.35
C PHE A 73 15.85 -11.06 -19.39
N GLU A 74 14.56 -10.96 -19.73
CA GLU A 74 13.91 -11.74 -20.80
C GLU A 74 14.58 -11.48 -22.14
N ALA A 75 14.86 -10.21 -22.47
CA ALA A 75 15.63 -9.83 -23.66
C ALA A 75 17.06 -10.40 -23.70
N VAL A 76 17.62 -10.78 -22.54
CA VAL A 76 18.95 -11.43 -22.43
C VAL A 76 18.83 -12.94 -22.58
N ILE A 77 17.73 -13.55 -22.10
CA ILE A 77 17.46 -14.99 -22.20
C ILE A 77 17.08 -15.39 -23.62
N ASP A 78 16.29 -14.57 -24.32
CA ASP A 78 15.79 -14.86 -25.68
C ASP A 78 16.66 -14.26 -26.81
N GLY A 79 17.74 -13.55 -26.46
CA GLY A 79 18.67 -12.97 -27.43
C GLY A 79 19.56 -14.01 -28.12
N PRO A 80 20.10 -13.72 -29.33
CA PRO A 80 21.08 -14.60 -29.96
C PRO A 80 22.29 -14.80 -29.06
N ILE A 81 22.75 -16.06 -28.96
CA ILE A 81 23.90 -16.48 -28.14
C ILE A 81 25.10 -15.54 -28.41
N GLY A 82 25.55 -14.80 -27.40
CA GLY A 82 26.73 -13.93 -27.48
C GLY A 82 26.50 -12.44 -27.25
N VAL A 83 25.26 -11.98 -27.01
CA VAL A 83 25.03 -10.60 -26.53
C VAL A 83 25.26 -10.54 -25.02
N GLU A 84 26.50 -10.22 -24.63
CA GLU A 84 26.85 -9.97 -23.24
C GLU A 84 26.27 -8.61 -22.83
N VAL A 85 24.98 -8.57 -22.48
CA VAL A 85 24.38 -7.39 -21.84
C VAL A 85 24.96 -7.31 -20.43
N THR A 86 26.07 -6.60 -20.29
CA THR A 86 26.64 -6.29 -18.97
C THR A 86 25.68 -5.37 -18.24
N LEU A 87 24.78 -5.95 -17.45
CA LEU A 87 24.05 -5.23 -16.42
C LEU A 87 25.09 -4.55 -15.52
N SER A 88 24.90 -3.26 -15.22
CA SER A 88 25.76 -2.60 -14.25
C SER A 88 25.79 -3.45 -12.97
N GLY A 89 26.95 -3.63 -12.34
CA GLY A 89 27.09 -4.49 -11.15
C GLY A 89 26.13 -4.14 -10.00
N LYS A 90 25.52 -2.95 -10.04
CA LYS A 90 24.47 -2.49 -9.11
C LYS A 90 23.11 -3.23 -9.26
N LEU A 91 22.85 -3.88 -10.40
CA LEU A 91 21.64 -4.65 -10.67
C LEU A 91 21.87 -6.16 -10.50
N ALA A 92 23.07 -6.65 -10.81
CA ALA A 92 23.42 -8.08 -10.70
C ALA A 92 23.39 -8.61 -9.26
N GLY A 93 23.59 -7.75 -8.26
CA GLY A 93 23.54 -8.13 -6.84
C GLY A 93 22.18 -7.95 -6.17
N VAL A 94 21.11 -7.64 -6.92
CA VAL A 94 19.77 -7.43 -6.35
C VAL A 94 18.96 -8.71 -6.52
N ASP A 95 18.51 -9.28 -5.40
CA ASP A 95 17.52 -10.37 -5.42
C ASP A 95 16.17 -9.82 -5.92
N PRO A 96 15.64 -10.27 -7.08
CA PRO A 96 14.37 -9.79 -7.62
C PRO A 96 13.17 -10.23 -6.79
N MET A 97 13.27 -11.32 -6.01
CA MET A 97 12.13 -11.85 -5.24
C MET A 97 11.62 -10.88 -4.19
N ARG A 98 12.47 -9.95 -3.73
CA ARG A 98 12.08 -8.87 -2.83
C ARG A 98 10.96 -7.97 -3.36
N TRP A 99 10.79 -7.90 -4.69
CA TRP A 99 9.74 -7.10 -5.34
C TRP A 99 8.58 -7.97 -5.82
N GLY A 100 8.63 -9.27 -5.53
CA GLY A 100 7.63 -10.22 -5.94
C GLY A 100 6.25 -9.90 -5.38
N TRP A 101 5.23 -10.56 -5.94
CA TRP A 101 3.84 -10.33 -5.56
C TRP A 101 3.57 -10.66 -4.08
N LYS A 102 4.26 -11.67 -3.50
CA LYS A 102 4.11 -12.07 -2.09
C LYS A 102 4.54 -10.95 -1.15
N GLU A 103 5.71 -10.37 -1.39
CA GLU A 103 6.23 -9.26 -0.59
C GLU A 103 5.36 -8.01 -0.75
N THR A 104 4.97 -7.70 -1.99
CA THR A 104 4.07 -6.58 -2.26
C THR A 104 2.72 -6.75 -1.56
N ARG A 105 2.17 -7.97 -1.54
CA ARG A 105 0.95 -8.30 -0.82
C ARG A 105 1.11 -8.10 0.69
N GLY A 106 2.22 -8.54 1.29
CA GLY A 106 2.49 -8.28 2.72
C GLY A 106 2.57 -6.79 3.08
N VAL A 107 3.06 -5.96 2.16
CA VAL A 107 3.02 -4.49 2.34
C VAL A 107 1.61 -3.95 2.16
N ALA A 108 0.84 -4.41 1.18
CA ALA A 108 -0.56 -4.04 1.02
C ALA A 108 -1.41 -4.43 2.23
N GLU A 109 -1.14 -5.59 2.84
CA GLU A 109 -1.73 -6.01 4.10
C GLU A 109 -1.40 -5.02 5.22
N SER A 110 -0.15 -4.54 5.31
CA SER A 110 0.25 -3.54 6.31
C SER A 110 -0.55 -2.23 6.19
N VAL A 111 -0.80 -1.79 4.96
CA VAL A 111 -1.70 -0.66 4.67
C VAL A 111 -3.11 -0.96 5.19
N CYS A 112 -3.65 -2.13 4.88
CA CYS A 112 -4.99 -2.49 5.33
C CYS A 112 -5.09 -2.54 6.86
N ARG A 113 -4.13 -3.19 7.52
CA ARG A 113 -4.08 -3.34 8.98
C ARG A 113 -4.08 -1.99 9.69
N GLY A 114 -3.46 -0.96 9.11
CA GLY A 114 -3.41 0.40 9.68
C GLY A 114 -4.50 1.37 9.20
N GLY A 115 -5.10 1.12 8.04
CA GLY A 115 -6.00 2.06 7.36
C GLY A 115 -7.18 2.51 8.22
N TYR A 116 -7.77 1.58 8.98
CA TYR A 116 -8.91 1.90 9.84
C TYR A 116 -8.57 2.78 11.03
N TRP A 117 -7.45 2.51 11.69
CA TRP A 117 -7.02 3.30 12.83
C TRP A 117 -6.76 4.74 12.40
N VAL A 118 -6.05 4.91 11.26
CA VAL A 118 -5.79 6.24 10.70
C VAL A 118 -7.09 6.92 10.30
N LEU A 119 -8.04 6.21 9.68
CA LEU A 119 -9.34 6.75 9.33
C LEU A 119 -10.19 7.15 10.54
N GLN A 120 -9.89 6.75 11.77
CA GLN A 120 -10.60 7.27 12.95
C GLN A 120 -10.00 8.59 13.42
N GLY A 121 -8.67 8.70 13.42
CA GLY A 121 -7.96 9.90 13.86
C GLY A 121 -7.83 11.01 12.80
N ALA A 122 -7.89 10.67 11.51
CA ALA A 122 -7.56 11.61 10.42
C ALA A 122 -8.60 12.74 10.28
N ALA A 123 -8.17 13.99 10.35
CA ALA A 123 -9.07 15.12 10.04
C ALA A 123 -9.45 15.17 8.54
N GLN A 124 -8.64 14.55 7.69
CA GLN A 124 -8.72 14.57 6.23
C GLN A 124 -8.96 13.15 5.70
N PRO A 125 -10.22 12.72 5.51
CA PRO A 125 -10.53 11.37 5.04
C PRO A 125 -10.07 11.12 3.59
N ASP A 126 -9.89 12.17 2.79
CA ASP A 126 -9.37 12.13 1.42
C ASP A 126 -7.94 11.57 1.33
N LEU A 127 -7.09 11.84 2.32
CA LEU A 127 -5.74 11.26 2.39
C LEU A 127 -5.79 9.73 2.52
N VAL A 128 -6.77 9.20 3.25
CA VAL A 128 -7.03 7.76 3.33
C VAL A 128 -7.71 7.25 2.05
N GLY A 129 -8.51 8.10 1.39
CA GLY A 129 -9.09 7.82 0.08
C GLY A 129 -8.04 7.47 -0.98
N TRP A 130 -6.93 8.21 -1.05
CA TRP A 130 -5.84 7.87 -1.97
C TRP A 130 -5.25 6.48 -1.70
N VAL A 131 -5.06 6.13 -0.43
CA VAL A 131 -4.56 4.82 -0.01
C VAL A 131 -5.52 3.70 -0.44
N VAL A 132 -6.84 3.94 -0.37
CA VAL A 132 -7.86 3.00 -0.86
C VAL A 132 -7.71 2.76 -2.36
N GLU A 133 -7.50 3.81 -3.17
CA GLU A 133 -7.32 3.66 -4.62
C GLU A 133 -6.09 2.81 -4.96
N VAL A 134 -5.00 2.96 -4.21
CA VAL A 134 -3.79 2.15 -4.40
C VAL A 134 -4.07 0.67 -4.12
N LEU A 135 -4.81 0.37 -3.05
CA LEU A 135 -5.16 -1.00 -2.70
C LEU A 135 -6.14 -1.62 -3.70
N ASP A 136 -7.12 -0.86 -4.17
CA ASP A 136 -8.09 -1.30 -5.17
C ASP A 136 -7.39 -1.64 -6.49
N TRP A 137 -6.46 -0.79 -6.93
CA TRP A 137 -5.59 -1.09 -8.08
C TRP A 137 -4.76 -2.36 -7.86
N PHE A 138 -4.09 -2.49 -6.72
CA PHE A 138 -3.19 -3.62 -6.46
C PHE A 138 -3.93 -4.95 -6.39
N TYR A 139 -4.98 -5.04 -5.58
CA TYR A 139 -5.75 -6.28 -5.43
C TYR A 139 -6.57 -6.61 -6.69
N GLY A 140 -6.96 -5.60 -7.49
CA GLY A 140 -7.55 -5.80 -8.82
C GLY A 140 -6.57 -6.35 -9.86
N GLU A 141 -5.29 -5.96 -9.79
CA GLU A 141 -4.22 -6.47 -10.67
C GLU A 141 -3.63 -7.81 -10.22
N LEU A 142 -3.89 -8.23 -8.97
CA LEU A 142 -3.31 -9.43 -8.36
C LEU A 142 -3.50 -10.69 -9.22
N PRO A 143 -4.69 -10.96 -9.81
CA PRO A 143 -4.86 -12.11 -10.71
C PRO A 143 -3.93 -12.09 -11.92
N GLY A 144 -3.74 -10.91 -12.56
CA GLY A 144 -2.85 -10.75 -13.70
C GLY A 144 -1.36 -10.80 -13.34
N MET A 145 -1.00 -10.44 -12.10
CA MET A 145 0.37 -10.59 -11.60
C MET A 145 0.71 -12.05 -11.24
N MET A 146 -0.29 -12.86 -10.86
CA MET A 146 -0.12 -14.28 -10.54
C MET A 146 0.02 -15.17 -11.79
N THR A 147 -0.32 -14.67 -12.98
CA THR A 147 -0.27 -15.42 -14.25
C THR A 147 1.01 -15.18 -15.06
N GLY A 148 2.00 -14.45 -14.55
CA GLY A 148 3.24 -14.12 -15.28
C GLY A 148 4.46 -14.93 -14.82
N TRP A 149 5.25 -15.43 -15.79
CA TRP A 149 6.61 -16.03 -15.73
C TRP A 149 6.92 -17.16 -14.74
N ASP A 150 6.04 -17.42 -13.78
CA ASP A 150 6.16 -18.48 -12.79
C ASP A 150 5.18 -19.61 -13.18
N GLU A 151 5.53 -20.37 -14.22
CA GLU A 151 4.91 -21.66 -14.53
C GLU A 151 5.17 -22.62 -13.35
N GLY A 152 4.38 -22.56 -12.29
CA GLY A 152 4.46 -23.61 -11.27
C GLY A 152 3.84 -23.38 -9.91
N VAL A 153 3.54 -22.15 -9.49
CA VAL A 153 3.01 -21.93 -8.12
C VAL A 153 1.69 -21.17 -8.14
N MET A 154 0.64 -21.87 -8.54
CA MET A 154 -0.77 -21.54 -8.28
C MET A 154 -1.10 -21.71 -6.78
N VAL A 155 -0.43 -20.97 -5.90
CA VAL A 155 -0.72 -21.00 -4.46
C VAL A 155 -0.75 -19.58 -3.91
N GLY A 156 -1.89 -18.93 -4.03
CA GLY A 156 -2.17 -17.63 -3.40
C GLY A 156 -3.61 -17.22 -3.65
N GLY A 157 -4.39 -17.00 -2.58
CA GLY A 157 -5.82 -16.67 -2.70
C GLY A 157 -6.07 -15.45 -3.60
N ASP A 158 -7.20 -15.47 -4.32
CA ASP A 158 -7.56 -14.55 -5.42
C ASP A 158 -7.76 -13.06 -5.04
N GLY A 159 -7.43 -12.66 -3.82
CA GLY A 159 -7.55 -11.29 -3.32
C GLY A 159 -8.98 -10.87 -3.00
N ARG A 160 -9.99 -11.74 -3.10
CA ARG A 160 -11.41 -11.36 -2.93
C ARG A 160 -11.75 -10.89 -1.52
N LEU A 161 -11.16 -11.49 -0.51
CA LEU A 161 -11.39 -11.10 0.88
C LEU A 161 -10.82 -9.70 1.14
N GLU A 162 -9.61 -9.45 0.64
CA GLU A 162 -8.95 -8.14 0.70
C GLU A 162 -9.73 -7.09 -0.08
N MET A 163 -10.26 -7.42 -1.26
CA MET A 163 -11.15 -6.52 -2.03
C MET A 163 -12.45 -6.19 -1.27
N GLY A 164 -13.02 -7.15 -0.54
CA GLY A 164 -14.16 -6.91 0.34
C GLY A 164 -13.82 -5.91 1.44
N TRP A 165 -12.65 -6.07 2.05
CA TRP A 165 -12.14 -5.14 3.05
C TRP A 165 -11.89 -3.73 2.49
N VAL A 166 -11.24 -3.62 1.32
CA VAL A 166 -10.97 -2.35 0.65
C VAL A 166 -12.27 -1.61 0.37
N ARG A 167 -13.32 -2.33 -0.06
CA ARG A 167 -14.67 -1.76 -0.23
C ARG A 167 -15.23 -1.21 1.08
N GLY A 168 -15.13 -1.96 2.18
CA GLY A 168 -15.58 -1.50 3.50
C GLY A 168 -14.83 -0.26 3.98
N LEU A 169 -13.52 -0.18 3.73
CA LEU A 169 -12.73 1.02 4.03
C LEU A 169 -13.19 2.19 3.16
N ARG A 170 -13.39 1.98 1.85
CA ARG A 170 -13.90 2.97 0.90
C ARG A 170 -15.23 3.58 1.35
N GLU A 171 -16.18 2.73 1.74
CA GLU A 171 -17.50 3.15 2.23
C GLU A 171 -17.38 4.05 3.48
N ARG A 172 -16.46 3.74 4.39
CA ARG A 172 -16.23 4.55 5.60
C ARG A 172 -15.53 5.86 5.29
N VAL A 173 -14.59 5.90 4.34
CA VAL A 173 -13.99 7.15 3.85
C VAL A 173 -15.09 8.05 3.26
N GLN A 174 -15.95 7.50 2.41
CA GLN A 174 -17.07 8.23 1.82
C GLN A 174 -18.10 8.68 2.87
N GLY A 175 -18.42 7.83 3.84
CA GLY A 175 -19.27 8.16 4.98
C GLY A 175 -18.74 9.36 5.73
N ARG A 176 -17.47 9.32 6.16
CA ARG A 176 -16.83 10.42 6.87
C ARG A 176 -16.76 11.70 6.04
N GLY A 177 -16.52 11.59 4.73
CA GLY A 177 -16.56 12.71 3.81
C GLY A 177 -17.95 13.37 3.74
N ARG A 178 -19.03 12.58 3.68
CA ARG A 178 -20.40 13.08 3.73
C ARG A 178 -20.70 13.76 5.06
N ASP A 179 -20.34 13.15 6.19
CA ASP A 179 -20.57 13.72 7.53
C ASP A 179 -19.89 15.10 7.65
N ILE A 180 -18.64 15.23 7.19
CA ILE A 180 -17.93 16.51 7.15
C ILE A 180 -18.66 17.50 6.23
N GLY A 181 -19.07 17.05 5.04
CA GLY A 181 -19.81 17.87 4.08
C GLY A 181 -21.13 18.41 4.64
N GLU A 182 -21.88 17.60 5.37
CA GLU A 182 -23.13 17.99 6.04
C GLU A 182 -22.87 19.00 7.17
N VAL A 183 -21.85 18.76 8.01
CA VAL A 183 -21.47 19.70 9.07
C VAL A 183 -21.00 21.04 8.50
N VAL A 184 -20.25 21.01 7.40
CA VAL A 184 -19.76 22.21 6.73
C VAL A 184 -20.93 22.94 6.05
N GLY A 185 -21.74 22.24 5.25
CA GLY A 185 -22.87 22.83 4.55
C GLY A 185 -24.00 23.32 5.47
N GLY A 186 -24.16 22.72 6.65
CA GLY A 186 -25.15 23.11 7.64
C GLY A 186 -24.77 24.34 8.49
N ARG A 187 -23.56 24.89 8.33
CA ARG A 187 -23.11 26.08 9.05
C ARG A 187 -23.28 27.34 8.19
N GLY A 188 -23.72 28.43 8.82
CA GLY A 188 -23.68 29.75 8.22
C GLY A 188 -22.24 30.27 8.18
N TRP A 189 -21.64 30.26 7.00
CA TRP A 189 -20.31 30.82 6.80
C TRP A 189 -20.41 32.34 6.70
N VAL A 190 -19.66 33.04 7.54
CA VAL A 190 -19.51 34.49 7.46
C VAL A 190 -18.16 34.76 6.83
N ASP A 191 -18.17 35.29 5.61
CA ASP A 191 -16.95 35.79 4.98
C ASP A 191 -16.51 37.06 5.71
N TYR A 192 -15.33 36.99 6.34
CA TYR A 192 -14.75 38.14 7.03
C TYR A 192 -14.05 39.13 6.08
N VAL A 193 -14.06 38.85 4.77
CA VAL A 193 -13.39 39.70 3.77
C VAL A 193 -14.27 39.86 2.54
N SER A 194 -14.87 41.04 2.40
CA SER A 194 -15.31 41.56 1.10
C SER A 194 -14.18 42.43 0.53
N PHE A 195 -13.69 42.09 -0.66
CA PHE A 195 -12.79 42.95 -1.44
C PHE A 195 -13.59 43.95 -2.28
#